data_AF-A0A2N1N1Q5-F1
#
_entry.id   AF-A0A2N1N1Q5-F1
#
_cell.length_a   1.000
_cell.length_b   1.000
_cell.length_c   1.000
_cell.angle_alpha   90.00
_cell.angle_beta   90.00
_cell.angle_gamma   90.00
#
_symmetry.space_group_name_H-M   'P 1'
#
loop_
_entity.id
_entity.type
_entity.pdbx_description
1 polymer ?
#
loop_
_entity_poly.entity_id
_entity_poly.type
_entity_poly.pdbx_seq_one_letter_code
_entity_poly.pdbx_strand_id
1 'polypeptide(L)'
;MSQEKNIISTSATSAVELANNKHKIIYKNIQTVNHPIKFSFNSFGPKLTFSRSRFACFVFKREYEALHKHAFLKSTISKLATEKWNELSDDARRVYLNFSSDAIEYNSYKTRSLTYQLIKF
;
A
#
# COMPACT_ATOMS: atom_id res chain seq x y z
N MET A 1 21.59 4.88 -55.22
CA MET A 1 20.51 5.51 -54.42
C MET A 1 19.42 4.45 -54.28
N SER A 2 18.93 3.97 -53.14
CA SER A 2 18.81 4.52 -51.78
C SER A 2 18.87 3.34 -50.78
N GLN A 3 19.63 3.47 -49.70
CA GLN A 3 19.58 2.59 -48.53
C GLN A 3 19.36 3.46 -47.29
N GLU A 4 18.13 3.93 -47.11
CA GLU A 4 17.67 4.51 -45.85
C GLU A 4 16.41 3.77 -45.42
N LYS A 5 16.58 2.75 -44.55
CA LYS A 5 15.56 2.21 -43.63
C LYS A 5 16.13 0.97 -42.96
N ASN A 6 16.65 1.09 -41.74
CA ASN A 6 16.33 0.15 -40.65
C ASN A 6 16.98 0.40 -39.27
N ILE A 7 17.39 1.61 -38.91
CA ILE A 7 18.13 1.79 -37.63
C ILE A 7 17.21 2.15 -36.45
N ILE A 8 15.95 2.55 -36.70
CA ILE A 8 15.08 3.11 -35.63
C ILE A 8 14.27 2.02 -34.88
N SER A 9 14.10 0.81 -35.44
CA SER A 9 13.19 -0.20 -34.86
C SER A 9 13.78 -1.04 -33.71
N THR A 10 15.11 -1.08 -33.59
CA THR A 10 15.79 -1.96 -32.62
C THR A 10 16.05 -1.28 -31.27
N SER A 11 16.21 0.05 -31.24
CA SER A 11 16.54 0.78 -30.01
C SER A 11 15.32 0.97 -29.10
N ALA A 12 14.14 1.25 -29.67
CA ALA A 12 12.90 1.45 -28.91
C ALA A 12 12.45 0.16 -28.20
N THR A 13 12.55 -0.99 -28.86
CA THR A 13 12.20 -2.30 -28.29
C THR A 13 13.12 -2.65 -27.13
N SER A 14 14.43 -2.37 -27.25
CA SER A 14 15.41 -2.60 -26.17
C SER A 14 15.18 -1.70 -24.95
N ALA A 15 14.74 -0.45 -25.15
CA ALA A 15 14.46 0.49 -24.06
C ALA A 15 13.17 0.14 -23.32
N VAL A 16 12.14 -0.33 -24.03
CA VAL A 16 10.88 -0.83 -23.44
C VAL A 16 11.11 -2.14 -22.69
N GLU A 17 11.91 -3.07 -23.23
CA GLU A 17 12.29 -4.29 -22.52
C GLU A 17 13.17 -4.02 -21.29
N LEU A 18 14.10 -3.06 -21.37
CA LEU A 18 14.91 -2.65 -20.23
C LEU A 18 14.07 -1.95 -19.15
N ALA A 19 13.10 -1.12 -19.56
CA ALA A 19 12.14 -0.51 -18.63
C ALA A 19 11.24 -1.57 -17.97
N ASN A 20 10.73 -2.54 -18.73
CA ASN A 20 9.93 -3.64 -18.21
C ASN A 20 10.75 -4.54 -17.27
N ASN A 21 12.02 -4.81 -17.59
CA ASN A 21 12.92 -5.56 -16.72
C ASN A 21 13.27 -4.79 -15.44
N LYS A 22 13.46 -3.46 -15.49
CA LYS A 22 13.61 -2.64 -14.29
C LYS A 22 12.36 -2.65 -13.41
N HIS A 23 11.17 -2.55 -14.00
CA HIS A 23 9.91 -2.66 -13.25
C HIS A 23 9.78 -4.05 -12.61
N LYS A 24 10.13 -5.12 -13.33
CA LYS A 24 10.11 -6.50 -12.82
C LYS A 24 11.13 -6.73 -11.68
N ILE A 25 12.29 -6.08 -11.73
CA ILE A 25 13.31 -6.11 -10.67
C ILE A 25 12.82 -5.33 -9.43
N ILE A 26 12.19 -4.17 -9.60
CA ILE A 26 11.56 -3.44 -8.49
C ILE A 26 10.42 -4.28 -7.89
N TYR A 27 9.61 -4.95 -8.72
CA TYR A 27 8.53 -5.83 -8.29
C TYR A 27 9.03 -7.04 -7.49
N LYS A 28 10.18 -7.62 -7.87
CA LYS A 28 10.85 -8.69 -7.12
C LYS A 28 11.43 -8.20 -5.80
N ASN A 29 11.98 -6.98 -5.72
CA ASN A 29 12.50 -6.44 -4.47
C ASN A 29 11.40 -6.02 -3.47
N ILE A 30 10.14 -5.97 -3.89
CA ILE A 30 8.98 -5.76 -3.01
C ILE A 30 8.53 -7.09 -2.35
N GLN A 31 9.06 -8.25 -2.74
CA GLN A 31 8.61 -9.58 -2.25
C GLN A 31 8.96 -9.93 -0.79
N THR A 32 9.39 -8.98 0.06
CA THR A 32 9.69 -9.28 1.47
C THR A 32 9.14 -8.25 2.44
N VAL A 33 7.91 -7.82 2.18
CA VAL A 33 7.14 -7.01 3.11
C VAL A 33 6.45 -7.94 4.14
N ASN A 34 7.24 -8.62 4.96
CA ASN A 34 6.84 -8.91 6.34
C ASN A 34 6.92 -7.57 7.10
N HIS A 35 6.11 -6.58 6.74
CA HIS A 35 6.18 -5.28 7.41
C HIS A 35 5.32 -5.29 8.67
N PRO A 36 5.91 -5.04 9.85
CA PRO A 36 5.12 -4.66 11.01
C PRO A 36 4.44 -3.34 10.69
N ILE A 37 3.16 -3.23 11.04
CA ILE A 37 2.35 -2.04 10.80
C ILE A 37 3.03 -0.85 11.47
N LYS A 38 3.56 0.08 10.66
CA LYS A 38 4.30 1.25 11.18
C LYS A 38 3.40 2.35 11.76
N PHE A 39 2.11 2.30 11.53
CA PHE A 39 1.18 3.31 12.01
C PHE A 39 0.67 3.00 13.42
N SER A 40 0.62 4.02 14.26
CA SER A 40 -0.04 3.95 15.57
C SER A 40 -1.56 4.14 15.42
N PHE A 41 -2.34 3.74 16.42
CA PHE A 41 -3.79 4.02 16.43
C PHE A 41 -4.12 5.51 16.34
N ASN A 42 -3.27 6.38 16.90
CA ASN A 42 -3.42 7.83 16.84
C ASN A 42 -3.11 8.42 15.45
N SER A 43 -2.50 7.65 14.55
CA SER A 43 -2.24 8.07 13.16
C SER A 43 -3.52 8.12 12.32
N PHE A 44 -4.64 7.67 12.88
CA PHE A 44 -5.93 7.55 12.23
C PHE A 44 -6.96 8.40 12.97
N GLY A 45 -7.70 9.21 12.22
CA GLY A 45 -8.71 10.11 12.79
C GLY A 45 -9.95 9.35 13.28
N PRO A 46 -10.68 9.89 14.28
CA PRO A 46 -11.85 9.25 14.88
C PRO A 46 -13.06 9.07 13.93
N LYS A 47 -13.03 9.68 12.73
CA LYS A 47 -14.16 9.71 11.77
C LYS A 47 -14.11 8.59 10.73
N LEU A 48 -13.39 7.51 10.98
CA LEU A 48 -13.27 6.42 10.01
C LEU A 48 -14.51 5.52 10.11
N THR A 49 -15.53 5.83 9.31
CA THR A 49 -16.73 4.98 9.10
C THR A 49 -16.44 3.79 8.18
N PHE A 50 -15.18 3.34 8.13
CA PHE A 50 -14.80 2.22 7.29
C PHE A 50 -15.22 0.90 7.94
N SER A 51 -15.68 -0.05 7.12
CA SER A 51 -15.69 -1.44 7.54
C SER A 51 -14.26 -1.90 7.81
N ARG A 52 -14.09 -2.88 8.70
CA ARG A 52 -12.79 -3.47 9.05
C ARG A 52 -11.93 -3.77 7.82
N SER A 53 -12.52 -4.37 6.78
CA SER A 53 -11.81 -4.73 5.55
C SER A 53 -11.38 -3.52 4.72
N ARG A 54 -12.25 -2.49 4.61
CA ARG A 54 -11.88 -1.25 3.91
C ARG A 54 -10.77 -0.52 4.65
N PHE A 55 -10.81 -0.53 5.98
CA PHE A 55 -9.78 0.09 6.79
C PHE A 55 -8.45 -0.64 6.68
N ALA A 56 -8.44 -1.97 6.71
CA ALA A 56 -7.24 -2.78 6.51
C ALA A 56 -6.54 -2.48 5.17
N CYS A 57 -7.33 -2.43 4.09
CA CYS A 57 -6.82 -2.04 2.77
C CYS A 57 -6.26 -0.60 2.77
N PHE A 58 -6.95 0.33 3.44
CA PHE A 58 -6.48 1.71 3.56
C PHE A 58 -5.16 1.84 4.33
N VAL A 59 -5.02 1.13 5.46
CA VAL A 59 -3.79 1.10 6.26
C VAL A 59 -2.62 0.57 5.43
N PHE A 60 -2.82 -0.56 4.74
CA PHE A 60 -1.81 -1.11 3.83
C PHE A 60 -1.39 -0.12 2.75
N LYS A 61 -2.36 0.50 2.06
CA LYS A 61 -2.08 1.46 0.98
C LYS A 61 -1.31 2.67 1.47
N ARG A 62 -1.66 3.21 2.65
CA ARG A 62 -0.93 4.29 3.32
C ARG A 62 0.52 3.91 3.62
N GLU A 63 0.75 2.67 4.04
CA GLU A 63 2.09 2.18 4.39
C GLU A 63 2.95 2.00 3.15
N TYR A 64 2.37 1.37 2.12
CA TYR A 64 2.97 1.22 0.82
C TYR A 64 3.32 2.59 0.21
N GLU A 65 2.40 3.55 0.29
CA GLU A 65 2.65 4.93 -0.16
C GLU A 65 3.80 5.58 0.61
N ALA A 66 3.85 5.43 1.93
CA ALA A 66 4.92 6.00 2.75
C ALA A 66 6.31 5.42 2.40
N LEU A 67 6.38 4.13 2.10
CA LEU A 67 7.62 3.44 1.73
C LEU A 67 8.10 3.80 0.32
N HIS A 68 7.18 4.05 -0.61
CA HIS A 68 7.49 4.23 -2.02
C HIS A 68 7.30 5.66 -2.54
N LYS A 69 6.97 6.63 -1.67
CA LYS A 69 6.69 8.04 -2.04
C LYS A 69 7.79 8.74 -2.86
N HIS A 70 9.04 8.29 -2.75
CA HIS A 70 10.18 8.86 -3.48
C HIS A 70 10.54 8.06 -4.74
N ALA A 71 9.98 6.87 -4.91
CA ALA A 71 10.31 5.98 -6.03
C ALA A 71 9.41 6.21 -7.25
N PHE A 72 8.21 6.73 -7.06
CA PHE A 72 7.19 6.80 -8.10
C PHE A 72 6.27 8.02 -7.97
N LEU A 73 5.59 8.37 -9.06
CA LEU A 73 4.47 9.31 -9.02
C LEU A 73 3.32 8.75 -8.18
N LYS A 74 2.61 9.63 -7.47
CA LYS A 74 1.51 9.25 -6.58
C LYS A 74 0.45 8.36 -7.25
N SER A 75 0.04 8.70 -8.48
CA SER A 75 -0.95 7.92 -9.23
C SER A 75 -0.48 6.49 -9.52
N THR A 76 0.81 6.31 -9.82
CA THR A 76 1.45 5.01 -10.03
C THR A 76 1.50 4.22 -8.72
N ILE A 77 1.88 4.87 -7.62
CA ILE A 77 1.95 4.21 -6.30
C ILE A 77 0.58 3.70 -5.86
N SER A 78 -0.49 4.50 -6.00
CA SER A 78 -1.82 4.07 -5.55
C SER A 78 -2.35 2.88 -6.36
N LYS A 79 -1.99 2.78 -7.66
CA LYS A 79 -2.29 1.60 -8.49
C LYS A 79 -1.52 0.37 -7.99
N LEU A 80 -0.20 0.49 -7.86
CA LEU A 80 0.67 -0.58 -7.36
C LEU A 80 0.25 -1.06 -5.96
N ALA A 81 -0.14 -0.16 -5.07
CA ALA A 81 -0.64 -0.50 -3.75
C ALA A 81 -1.94 -1.32 -3.81
N THR A 82 -2.80 -1.08 -4.81
CA THR A 82 -4.02 -1.86 -5.00
C THR A 82 -3.71 -3.27 -5.50
N GLU A 83 -2.81 -3.38 -6.47
CA GLU A 83 -2.34 -4.67 -6.99
C GLU A 83 -1.67 -5.48 -5.88
N LYS A 84 -0.77 -4.86 -5.12
CA LYS A 84 -0.07 -5.50 -3.99
C LYS A 84 -0.99 -5.93 -2.86
N TRP A 85 -2.06 -5.17 -2.59
CA TRP A 85 -3.07 -5.60 -1.61
C TRP A 85 -3.75 -6.91 -2.03
N ASN A 86 -4.06 -7.07 -3.32
CA ASN A 86 -4.69 -8.27 -3.84
C ASN A 86 -3.72 -9.47 -3.88
N GLU A 87 -2.43 -9.22 -4.06
CA GLU A 87 -1.36 -10.24 -4.03
C GLU A 87 -0.98 -10.71 -2.61
N LEU A 88 -1.39 -10.00 -1.55
CA LEU A 88 -1.08 -10.41 -0.17
C LEU A 88 -1.64 -11.80 0.14
N SER A 89 -0.88 -12.59 0.90
CA SER A 89 -1.37 -13.82 1.49
C SER A 89 -2.48 -13.54 2.51
N ASP A 90 -3.33 -14.53 2.76
CA ASP A 90 -4.41 -14.41 3.73
C ASP A 90 -3.87 -14.14 5.15
N ASP A 91 -2.73 -14.71 5.51
CA ASP A 91 -2.06 -14.45 6.79
C ASP A 91 -1.62 -12.99 6.91
N ALA A 92 -1.01 -12.44 5.86
CA ALA A 92 -0.60 -11.04 5.86
C ALA A 92 -1.81 -10.10 5.90
N ARG A 93 -2.88 -10.40 5.16
CA ARG A 93 -4.14 -9.64 5.26
C ARG A 93 -4.75 -9.72 6.65
N ARG A 94 -4.63 -10.86 7.35
CA ARG A 94 -5.13 -11.05 8.72
C ARG A 94 -4.45 -10.10 9.71
N VAL A 95 -3.15 -9.83 9.56
CA VAL A 95 -2.43 -8.84 10.38
C VAL A 95 -3.06 -7.45 10.25
N TYR A 96 -3.31 -6.99 9.02
CA TYR A 96 -3.97 -5.69 8.78
C TYR A 96 -5.42 -5.67 9.27
N LEU A 97 -6.15 -6.78 9.15
CA LEU A 97 -7.53 -6.90 9.65
C LEU A 97 -7.60 -6.81 11.18
N ASN A 98 -6.68 -7.47 11.89
CA ASN A 98 -6.62 -7.45 13.36
C ASN A 98 -6.31 -6.04 13.85
N PHE A 99 -5.25 -5.42 13.34
CA PHE A 99 -4.92 -4.03 13.65
C PHE A 99 -6.09 -3.08 13.37
N SER A 100 -6.79 -3.27 12.24
CA SER A 100 -7.94 -2.45 11.90
C SER A 100 -9.08 -2.61 12.89
N SER A 101 -9.28 -3.82 13.42
CA SER A 101 -10.26 -4.09 14.48
C SER A 101 -9.91 -3.30 15.74
N ASP A 102 -8.66 -3.44 16.20
CA ASP A 102 -8.16 -2.80 17.43
C ASP A 102 -8.21 -1.27 17.32
N ALA A 103 -7.80 -0.74 16.17
CA ALA A 103 -7.82 0.69 15.90
C ALA A 103 -9.23 1.27 15.78
N ILE A 104 -10.20 0.51 15.25
CA ILE A 104 -11.62 0.91 15.25
C ILE A 104 -12.16 0.90 16.68
N GLU A 105 -11.87 -0.13 17.47
CA GLU A 105 -12.29 -0.20 18.87
C GLU A 105 -11.71 0.95 19.69
N TYR A 106 -10.40 1.20 19.57
CA TYR A 106 -9.72 2.29 20.25
C TYR A 106 -10.32 3.65 19.89
N ASN A 107 -10.60 3.91 18.60
CA ASN A 107 -11.22 5.17 18.17
C ASN A 107 -12.67 5.30 18.65
N SER A 108 -13.43 4.21 18.67
CA SER A 108 -14.79 4.15 19.25
C SER A 108 -14.76 4.48 20.74
N TYR A 109 -13.77 3.96 21.47
CA TYR A 109 -13.60 4.27 22.89
C TYR A 109 -13.24 5.74 23.12
N LYS A 110 -12.25 6.27 22.40
CA LYS A 110 -11.76 7.66 22.55
C LYS A 110 -12.81 8.72 22.21
N THR A 111 -13.84 8.35 21.44
CA THR A 111 -14.92 9.25 21.02
C THR A 111 -16.16 9.20 21.92
N ARG A 112 -16.22 8.26 22.88
CA ARG A 112 -17.30 8.19 23.87
C ARG A 112 -17.10 9.18 25.01
N SER A 113 -18.16 9.41 25.79
CA SER A 113 -18.13 10.33 26.94
C SER A 113 -17.06 9.94 27.95
N LEU A 114 -16.51 10.92 28.66
CA LEU A 114 -15.45 10.73 29.64
C LEU A 114 -15.82 9.67 30.71
N THR A 115 -17.10 9.64 31.11
CA THR A 115 -17.65 8.65 32.04
C THR A 115 -17.53 7.22 31.51
N TYR A 116 -17.82 7.00 30.22
CA TYR A 116 -17.65 5.68 29.59
C TYR A 116 -16.17 5.29 29.48
N GLN A 117 -15.29 6.26 29.28
CA GLN A 117 -13.86 6.02 29.24
C GLN A 117 -13.35 5.53 30.61
N LEU A 118 -13.75 6.19 31.70
CA LEU A 118 -13.28 5.87 33.05
C LEU A 118 -13.75 4.52 33.61
N ILE A 119 -14.84 3.92 33.09
CA ILE A 119 -15.43 2.67 33.63
C ILE A 119 -14.78 1.41 33.02
N LYS A 120 -14.10 1.50 31.87
CA LYS A 120 -13.55 0.32 31.17
C LYS A 120 -12.11 -0.03 31.61
N PHE A 121 -11.58 0.61 32.65
CA PHE A 121 -10.27 0.39 33.28
C PHE A 121 -10.44 0.15 34.77
#